data_AF-A0A831QIU0-F1
#
_entry.id   AF-A0A831QIU0-F1
#
_cell.length_a   1.000
_cell.length_b   1.000
_cell.length_c   1.000
_cell.angle_alpha   90.00
_cell.angle_beta   90.00
_cell.angle_gamma   90.00
#
_symmetry.space_group_name_H-M   'P 1'
#
loop_
_entity.id
_entity.type
_entity.pdbx_description
1 polymer ?
#
loop_
_entity_poly.entity_id
_entity_poly.type
_entity_poly.pdbx_seq_one_letter_code
_entity_poly.pdbx_strand_id
1 'polypeptide(L)'
;MATFYVAEGLEIALVNQKGFVSYYFLDGDPDWLRQLGEYRQVFKNRLKEAKALVQNERQRRAIAQIEEEYGRYLLFKDQVILHYKEGDRETGASLHKEARNRFFKILDLCEKYKALHREAIEQVRNKSLVQAQSLRLVAGTAILTVLILGVLLAFVLTKQILAPIRRLALEADRHVEPTGAGDELNILSQSVRGLIKDADHKQAALEKSRETLLQAEKMASVAKLAAGMGHSVRNPLTSVKIRLSSLHRALK
;
A
#
# COMPACT_ATOMS: atom_id res chain seq x y z
N MET A 1 -9.80 5.97 27.20
CA MET A 1 -8.77 6.87 27.79
C MET A 1 -9.37 7.76 28.88
N ALA A 2 -10.38 8.60 28.58
CA ALA A 2 -10.97 9.50 29.58
C ALA A 2 -11.45 8.82 30.88
N THR A 3 -12.06 7.63 30.79
CA THR A 3 -12.56 6.88 31.95
C THR A 3 -11.46 6.39 32.90
N PHE A 4 -10.28 6.04 32.37
CA PHE A 4 -9.13 5.61 33.17
C PHE A 4 -8.50 6.77 33.93
N TYR A 5 -8.31 7.92 33.28
CA TYR A 5 -7.80 9.12 33.95
C TYR A 5 -8.71 9.60 35.09
N VAL A 6 -10.02 9.42 34.96
CA VAL A 6 -10.96 9.73 36.05
C VAL A 6 -10.82 8.74 37.22
N ALA A 7 -10.60 7.45 36.94
CA ALA A 7 -10.33 6.44 37.97
C ALA A 7 -9.00 6.69 38.71
N GLU A 8 -7.95 7.05 37.98
CA GLU A 8 -6.64 7.43 38.55
C GLU A 8 -6.75 8.72 39.37
N GLY A 9 -7.50 9.71 38.88
CA GLY A 9 -7.73 10.98 39.57
C GLY A 9 -8.47 10.83 40.91
N LEU A 10 -9.32 9.81 41.06
CA LEU A 10 -10.00 9.47 42.32
C LEU A 10 -9.01 9.04 43.41
N GLU A 11 -8.08 8.16 43.06
CA GLU A 11 -7.03 7.66 43.95
C GLU A 11 -6.10 8.79 44.40
N ILE A 12 -5.63 9.61 43.45
CA ILE A 12 -4.78 10.76 43.73
C ILE A 12 -5.49 11.75 44.67
N ALA A 13 -6.76 12.05 44.40
CA ALA A 13 -7.54 12.96 45.24
C ALA A 13 -7.76 12.43 46.66
N LEU A 14 -7.80 11.11 46.87
CA LEU A 14 -7.87 10.51 48.20
C LEU A 14 -6.53 10.64 48.93
N VAL A 15 -5.44 10.25 48.27
CA VAL A 15 -4.09 10.28 48.86
C VAL A 15 -3.70 11.68 49.31
N ASN A 16 -4.10 12.70 48.55
CA ASN A 16 -3.84 14.10 48.91
C ASN A 16 -4.53 14.54 50.21
N GLN A 17 -5.52 13.80 50.74
CA GLN A 17 -6.15 14.11 52.03
C GLN A 17 -5.40 13.55 53.24
N LYS A 18 -4.34 12.78 53.01
CA LYS A 18 -3.55 12.12 54.06
C LYS A 18 -2.75 13.16 54.85
N GLY A 19 -2.58 12.91 56.14
CA GLY A 19 -1.67 13.72 56.98
C GLY A 19 -2.29 14.99 57.58
N PHE A 20 -3.24 15.65 56.93
CA PHE A 20 -3.80 16.93 57.43
C PHE A 20 -4.29 16.91 58.89
N VAL A 21 -5.04 15.88 59.28
CA VAL A 21 -5.53 15.76 60.66
C VAL A 21 -4.39 15.44 61.63
N SER A 22 -3.35 14.72 61.17
CA SER A 22 -2.15 14.49 61.96
C SER A 22 -1.35 15.77 62.14
N TYR A 23 -1.22 16.60 61.11
CA TYR A 23 -0.50 17.88 61.19
C TYR A 23 -1.21 18.87 62.11
N TYR A 24 -2.53 19.02 61.95
CA TYR A 24 -3.37 19.79 62.88
C TYR A 24 -3.20 19.37 64.34
N PHE A 25 -3.08 18.06 64.59
CA PHE A 25 -2.86 17.56 65.93
C PHE A 25 -1.48 17.95 66.51
N LEU A 26 -0.45 18.10 65.66
CA LEU A 26 0.91 18.40 66.09
C LEU A 26 1.10 19.87 66.45
N ASP A 27 0.58 20.79 65.62
CA ASP A 27 0.84 22.23 65.74
C ASP A 27 -0.41 23.06 66.08
N GLY A 28 -1.61 22.49 65.96
CA GLY A 28 -2.87 23.17 66.20
C GLY A 28 -3.30 24.14 65.09
N ASP A 29 -2.59 24.19 63.96
CA ASP A 29 -2.85 25.17 62.90
C ASP A 29 -4.15 24.82 62.13
N PRO A 30 -5.20 25.66 62.23
CA PRO A 30 -6.48 25.39 61.55
C PRO A 30 -6.36 25.36 60.01
N ASP A 31 -5.29 25.88 59.42
CA ASP A 31 -5.10 25.89 57.97
C ASP A 31 -5.00 24.48 57.38
N TRP A 32 -4.50 23.51 58.15
CA TRP A 32 -4.53 22.08 57.78
C TRP A 32 -5.95 21.55 57.58
N LEU A 33 -6.90 22.00 58.41
CA LEU A 33 -8.31 21.61 58.29
C LEU A 33 -8.99 22.30 57.11
N ARG A 34 -8.59 23.54 56.78
CA ARG A 34 -9.04 24.24 55.58
C ARG A 34 -8.60 23.50 54.32
N GLN A 35 -7.30 23.17 54.22
CA GLN A 35 -6.76 22.40 53.08
C GLN A 35 -7.42 21.01 52.97
N LEU A 36 -7.66 20.33 54.09
CA LEU A 36 -8.42 19.08 54.09
C LEU A 36 -9.81 19.25 53.45
N GLY A 37 -10.51 20.34 53.75
CA GLY A 37 -11.80 20.68 53.15
C GLY A 37 -11.73 20.82 51.62
N GLU A 38 -10.69 21.48 51.11
CA GLU A 38 -10.46 21.65 49.67
C GLU A 38 -10.26 20.29 48.97
N TYR A 39 -9.40 19.43 49.52
CA TYR A 39 -9.15 18.10 48.94
C TYR A 39 -10.35 17.15 49.06
N ARG A 40 -11.18 17.29 50.11
CA ARG A 40 -12.47 16.59 50.20
C ARG A 40 -13.40 16.97 49.04
N GLN A 41 -13.46 18.26 48.69
CA GLN A 41 -14.26 18.72 47.57
C GLN A 41 -13.73 18.21 46.22
N VAL A 42 -12.41 18.19 46.04
CA VAL A 42 -11.78 17.61 44.85
C VAL A 42 -12.17 16.14 44.70
N PHE A 43 -12.06 15.34 45.76
CA PHE A 43 -12.46 13.92 45.71
C PHE A 43 -13.95 13.75 45.40
N LYS A 44 -14.83 14.55 46.02
CA LYS A 44 -16.27 14.53 45.76
C LYS A 44 -16.60 14.84 44.29
N ASN A 45 -15.91 15.82 43.70
CA ASN A 45 -16.08 16.16 42.28
C ASN A 45 -15.61 15.02 41.38
N ARG A 46 -14.45 14.41 41.66
CA ARG A 46 -13.94 13.24 40.92
C ARG A 46 -14.85 12.03 41.03
N LEU A 47 -15.43 11.79 42.21
CA LEU A 47 -16.41 10.73 42.41
C LEU A 47 -17.68 10.94 41.58
N LYS A 48 -18.16 12.20 41.49
CA LYS A 48 -19.30 12.56 40.64
C LYS A 48 -19.00 12.36 39.15
N GLU A 49 -17.82 12.75 38.69
CA GLU A 49 -17.36 12.51 37.32
C GLU A 49 -17.28 11.00 37.03
N ALA A 50 -16.71 10.22 37.95
CA ALA A 50 -16.59 8.77 37.81
C ALA A 50 -17.97 8.09 37.72
N LYS A 51 -18.94 8.52 38.53
CA LYS A 51 -20.33 8.05 38.45
C LYS A 51 -20.98 8.31 37.10
N ALA A 52 -20.76 9.48 36.52
CA ALA A 52 -21.34 9.86 35.23
C ALA A 52 -20.78 9.00 34.06
N LEU A 53 -19.60 8.42 34.24
CA LEU A 53 -18.89 7.63 33.24
C LEU A 53 -19.04 6.11 33.41
N VAL A 54 -19.87 5.65 34.36
CA VAL A 54 -20.12 4.23 34.58
C VAL A 54 -20.83 3.61 33.38
N GLN A 55 -20.24 2.54 32.81
CA GLN A 55 -20.77 1.86 31.63
C GLN A 55 -21.39 0.50 31.93
N ASN A 56 -20.99 -0.15 33.03
CA ASN A 56 -21.44 -1.51 33.36
C ASN A 56 -21.74 -1.69 34.86
N GLU A 57 -22.44 -2.76 35.19
CA GLU A 57 -22.89 -3.05 36.56
C GLU A 57 -21.73 -3.33 37.53
N ARG A 58 -20.58 -3.81 37.03
CA ARG A 58 -19.39 -3.99 37.86
C ARG A 58 -18.81 -2.64 38.29
N GLN A 59 -18.68 -1.70 37.37
CA GLN A 59 -18.24 -0.32 37.64
C GLN A 59 -19.22 0.42 38.55
N ARG A 60 -20.54 0.24 38.33
CA ARG A 60 -21.58 0.84 39.17
C ARG A 60 -21.44 0.42 40.63
N ARG A 61 -21.29 -0.89 40.88
CA ARG A 61 -21.10 -1.43 42.23
C ARG A 61 -19.80 -0.98 42.86
N ALA A 62 -18.69 -0.97 42.10
CA ALA A 62 -17.41 -0.50 42.61
C ALA A 62 -17.45 0.97 43.06
N ILE A 63 -18.05 1.86 42.25
CA ILE A 63 -18.19 3.27 42.60
C ILE A 63 -19.14 3.47 43.80
N ALA A 64 -20.23 2.72 43.88
CA ALA A 64 -21.15 2.80 45.02
C ALA A 64 -20.44 2.39 46.33
N GLN A 65 -19.61 1.34 46.30
CA GLN A 65 -18.81 0.91 47.45
C GLN A 65 -17.77 1.97 47.87
N ILE A 66 -17.10 2.60 46.90
CA ILE A 66 -16.16 3.70 47.17
C ILE A 66 -16.89 4.87 47.86
N GLU A 67 -18.05 5.26 47.36
CA GLU A 67 -18.84 6.35 47.93
C GLU A 67 -19.30 6.05 49.36
N GLU A 68 -19.84 4.86 49.60
CA GLU A 68 -20.33 4.45 50.91
C GLU A 68 -19.20 4.43 51.94
N GLU A 69 -18.07 3.81 51.61
CA GLU A 69 -16.91 3.77 52.51
C GLU A 69 -16.28 5.16 52.71
N TYR A 70 -16.29 6.02 51.68
CA TYR A 70 -15.85 7.40 51.82
C TYR A 70 -16.75 8.20 52.76
N GLY A 71 -18.07 8.02 52.69
CA GLY A 71 -19.02 8.64 53.62
C GLY A 71 -18.73 8.24 55.07
N ARG A 72 -18.49 6.94 55.33
CA ARG A 72 -18.08 6.44 56.65
C ARG A 72 -16.74 7.03 57.09
N TYR A 73 -15.75 7.08 56.20
CA TYR A 73 -14.45 7.68 56.47
C TYR A 73 -14.55 9.15 56.89
N LEU A 74 -15.41 9.93 56.23
CA LEU A 74 -15.65 11.34 56.60
C LEU A 74 -16.21 11.46 58.01
N LEU A 75 -17.22 10.66 58.37
CA LEU A 75 -17.80 10.67 59.72
C LEU A 75 -16.75 10.41 60.80
N PHE A 76 -15.95 9.35 60.65
CA PHE A 76 -14.86 9.05 61.58
C PHE A 76 -13.84 10.18 61.65
N LYS A 77 -13.44 10.73 60.50
CA LYS A 77 -12.44 11.80 60.44
C LYS A 77 -12.94 13.09 61.09
N ASP A 78 -14.22 13.40 60.97
CA ASP A 78 -14.84 14.56 61.62
C ASP A 78 -14.91 14.37 63.15
N GLN A 79 -15.20 13.17 63.63
CA GLN A 79 -15.13 12.83 65.06
C GLN A 79 -13.70 12.97 65.61
N VAL A 80 -12.68 12.50 64.87
CA VAL A 80 -11.27 12.70 65.26
C VAL A 80 -10.93 14.17 65.43
N ILE A 81 -11.35 15.02 64.48
CA ILE A 81 -11.12 16.46 64.53
C ILE A 81 -11.82 17.08 65.75
N LEU A 82 -13.05 16.64 66.07
CA LEU A 82 -13.80 17.11 67.22
C LEU A 82 -13.07 16.78 68.54
N HIS A 83 -12.68 15.52 68.75
CA HIS A 83 -11.97 15.11 69.96
C HIS A 83 -10.63 15.84 70.13
N TYR A 84 -9.89 16.06 69.05
CA TYR A 84 -8.66 16.84 69.11
C TYR A 84 -8.89 18.32 69.46
N LYS A 85 -10.00 18.91 68.99
CA LYS A 85 -10.40 20.28 69.38
C LYS A 85 -10.79 20.37 70.86
N GLU A 86 -11.41 19.33 71.39
CA GLU A 86 -11.84 19.24 72.80
C GLU A 86 -10.69 18.85 73.75
N GLY A 87 -9.51 18.54 73.21
CA GLY A 87 -8.33 18.11 74.00
C GLY A 87 -8.33 16.63 74.39
N ASP A 88 -9.34 15.86 73.99
CA ASP A 88 -9.42 14.42 74.21
C ASP A 88 -8.52 13.66 73.21
N ARG A 89 -7.25 13.56 73.57
CA ARG A 89 -6.22 12.93 72.73
C ARG A 89 -6.37 11.41 72.62
N GLU A 90 -6.88 10.76 73.67
CA GLU A 90 -6.95 9.30 73.74
C GLU A 90 -8.04 8.76 72.80
N THR A 91 -9.26 9.29 72.91
CA THR A 91 -10.37 8.93 72.01
C THR A 91 -10.06 9.34 70.57
N GLY A 92 -9.51 10.54 70.38
CA GLY A 92 -9.08 11.03 69.07
C GLY A 92 -8.05 10.10 68.41
N ALA A 93 -7.04 9.61 69.13
CA ALA A 93 -6.05 8.68 68.60
C ALA A 93 -6.64 7.31 68.23
N SER A 94 -7.56 6.78 69.05
CA SER A 94 -8.27 5.53 68.76
C SER A 94 -9.09 5.64 67.47
N LEU A 95 -9.91 6.69 67.35
CA LEU A 95 -10.71 6.95 66.15
C LEU A 95 -9.84 7.25 64.92
N HIS A 96 -8.67 7.87 65.11
CA HIS A 96 -7.73 8.10 64.02
C HIS A 96 -7.19 6.78 63.45
N LYS A 97 -6.94 5.78 64.30
CA LYS A 97 -6.55 4.44 63.84
C LYS A 97 -7.64 3.81 62.97
N GLU A 98 -8.90 3.92 63.38
CA GLU A 98 -10.05 3.45 62.59
C GLU A 98 -10.22 4.21 61.26
N ALA A 99 -10.08 5.54 61.29
CA ALA A 99 -10.10 6.37 60.08
C ALA A 99 -8.98 5.95 59.10
N ARG A 100 -7.81 5.55 59.60
CA ARG A 100 -6.70 5.04 58.79
C ARG A 100 -7.03 3.70 58.14
N ASN A 101 -7.66 2.77 58.86
CA ASN A 101 -8.11 1.50 58.31
C ASN A 101 -9.11 1.71 57.17
N ARG A 102 -10.07 2.62 57.36
CA ARG A 102 -11.04 3.02 56.33
C ARG A 102 -10.36 3.65 55.12
N PHE A 103 -9.38 4.52 55.34
CA PHE A 103 -8.59 5.11 54.24
C PHE A 103 -7.94 4.04 53.35
N PHE A 104 -7.28 3.04 53.95
CA PHE A 104 -6.68 1.95 53.18
C PHE A 104 -7.72 1.09 52.45
N LYS A 105 -8.89 0.87 53.06
CA LYS A 105 -10.00 0.18 52.39
C LYS A 105 -10.48 0.95 51.15
N ILE A 106 -10.62 2.27 51.24
CA ILE A 106 -11.02 3.09 50.08
C ILE A 106 -9.93 3.09 49.02
N LEU A 107 -8.66 3.13 49.42
CA LEU A 107 -7.52 3.04 48.49
C LEU A 107 -7.57 1.73 47.69
N ASP A 108 -7.75 0.58 48.36
CA ASP A 108 -7.92 -0.73 47.72
C ASP A 108 -9.14 -0.75 46.77
N LEU A 109 -10.26 -0.14 47.16
CA LEU A 109 -11.43 -0.01 46.29
C LEU A 109 -11.14 0.86 45.04
N CYS A 110 -10.41 1.97 45.20
CA CYS A 110 -9.98 2.81 44.08
C CYS A 110 -9.03 2.04 43.13
N GLU A 111 -8.08 1.27 43.66
CA GLU A 111 -7.19 0.42 42.87
C GLU A 111 -7.97 -0.64 42.08
N LYS A 112 -8.92 -1.33 42.73
CA LYS A 112 -9.81 -2.30 42.09
C LYS A 112 -10.65 -1.65 40.99
N TYR A 113 -11.18 -0.46 41.24
CA TYR A 113 -11.94 0.29 40.23
C TYR A 113 -11.05 0.69 39.04
N LYS A 114 -9.81 1.14 39.27
CA LYS A 114 -8.82 1.44 38.24
C LYS A 114 -8.47 0.19 37.41
N ALA A 115 -8.34 -0.98 38.05
CA ALA A 115 -8.07 -2.25 37.38
C ALA A 115 -9.19 -2.65 36.39
N LEU A 116 -10.46 -2.40 36.73
CA LEU A 116 -11.60 -2.62 35.82
C LEU A 116 -11.48 -1.81 34.51
N HIS A 117 -10.82 -0.65 34.54
CA HIS A 117 -10.55 0.15 33.34
C HIS A 117 -9.25 -0.26 32.63
N ARG A 118 -8.27 -0.79 33.38
CA ARG A 118 -6.98 -1.26 32.82
C ARG A 118 -7.17 -2.49 31.92
N GLU A 119 -8.01 -3.44 32.31
CA GLU A 119 -8.34 -4.61 31.48
C GLU A 119 -8.92 -4.20 30.12
N ALA A 120 -9.75 -3.16 30.09
CA ALA A 120 -10.31 -2.62 28.85
C ALA A 120 -9.25 -1.95 27.96
N ILE A 121 -8.24 -1.30 28.54
CA ILE A 121 -7.15 -0.65 27.80
C ILE A 121 -6.15 -1.67 27.24
N GLU A 122 -5.82 -2.72 27.99
CA GLU A 122 -4.94 -3.78 27.50
C GLU A 122 -5.56 -4.56 26.33
N GLN A 123 -6.88 -4.75 26.35
CA GLN A 123 -7.60 -5.32 25.20
C GLN A 123 -7.51 -4.45 23.94
N VAL A 124 -7.55 -3.12 24.07
CA VAL A 124 -7.34 -2.21 22.94
C VAL A 124 -5.90 -2.27 22.44
N ARG A 125 -4.92 -2.33 23.36
CA ARG A 125 -3.49 -2.41 23.01
C ARG A 125 -3.16 -3.72 22.28
N ASN A 126 -3.72 -4.85 22.73
CA ASN A 126 -3.53 -6.15 22.07
C ASN A 126 -4.20 -6.21 20.69
N LYS A 127 -5.38 -5.59 20.52
CA LYS A 127 -6.01 -5.46 19.19
C LYS A 127 -5.16 -4.64 18.21
N SER A 128 -4.50 -3.58 18.68
CA SER A 128 -3.56 -2.80 17.85
C SER A 128 -2.33 -3.58 17.42
N LEU A 129 -1.79 -4.45 18.28
CA LEU A 129 -0.61 -5.27 17.92
C LEU A 129 -0.94 -6.32 16.86
N VAL A 130 -2.12 -6.94 16.93
CA VAL A 130 -2.59 -7.91 15.92
C VAL A 130 -2.88 -7.21 14.58
N GLN A 131 -3.47 -6.01 14.58
CA GLN A 131 -3.67 -5.22 13.37
C GLN A 131 -2.35 -4.80 12.70
N ALA A 132 -1.32 -4.47 13.49
CA ALA A 132 0.00 -4.14 12.97
C ALA A 132 0.69 -5.34 12.30
N GLN A 133 0.45 -6.57 12.79
CA GLN A 133 0.96 -7.80 12.18
C GLN A 133 0.29 -8.10 10.84
N SER A 134 -1.04 -7.97 10.74
CA SER A 134 -1.75 -8.17 9.46
C SER A 134 -1.33 -7.14 8.41
N LEU A 135 -1.11 -5.87 8.81
CA LEU A 135 -0.62 -4.84 7.89
C LEU A 135 0.79 -5.15 7.35
N ARG A 136 1.69 -5.65 8.21
CA ARG A 136 3.03 -6.09 7.79
C ARG A 136 2.99 -7.27 6.83
N LEU A 137 2.11 -8.24 7.06
CA LEU A 137 1.95 -9.39 6.18
C LEU A 137 1.47 -8.93 4.79
N VAL A 138 0.42 -8.11 4.74
CA VAL A 138 -0.12 -7.55 3.48
C VAL A 138 0.96 -6.75 2.74
N ALA A 139 1.68 -5.85 3.43
CA ALA A 139 2.76 -5.09 2.82
C ALA A 139 3.88 -5.99 2.28
N GLY A 140 4.28 -7.02 3.04
CA GLY A 140 5.28 -8.00 2.61
C GLY A 140 4.85 -8.77 1.36
N THR A 141 3.60 -9.24 1.33
CA THR A 141 3.05 -9.93 0.14
C THR A 141 2.98 -9.01 -1.08
N ALA A 142 2.55 -7.75 -0.90
CA ALA A 142 2.46 -6.77 -1.98
C ALA A 142 3.84 -6.49 -2.59
N ILE A 143 4.87 -6.26 -1.77
CA ILE A 143 6.25 -6.05 -2.22
C ILE A 143 6.76 -7.27 -2.99
N LEU A 144 6.50 -8.48 -2.49
CA LEU A 144 6.90 -9.71 -3.18
C LEU A 144 6.24 -9.85 -4.55
N THR A 145 4.94 -9.56 -4.67
CA THR A 145 4.25 -9.56 -5.97
C THR A 145 4.84 -8.55 -6.95
N VAL A 146 5.16 -7.33 -6.49
CA VAL A 146 5.77 -6.30 -7.34
C VAL A 146 7.14 -6.74 -7.83
N LEU A 147 7.96 -7.35 -6.95
CA LEU A 147 9.26 -7.91 -7.33
C LEU A 147 9.13 -9.02 -8.37
N ILE A 148 8.20 -9.97 -8.18
CA ILE A 148 7.96 -11.05 -9.14
C ILE A 148 7.50 -10.48 -10.49
N LEU A 149 6.58 -9.52 -10.49
CA LEU A 149 6.12 -8.84 -11.70
C LEU A 149 7.26 -8.11 -12.42
N GLY A 150 8.15 -7.44 -11.67
CA GLY A 150 9.33 -6.78 -12.22
C GLY A 150 10.30 -7.74 -12.89
N VAL A 151 10.60 -8.88 -12.23
CA VAL A 151 11.46 -9.93 -12.81
C VAL A 151 10.81 -10.54 -14.06
N LEU A 152 9.50 -10.81 -14.02
CA LEU A 152 8.77 -11.35 -15.16
C LEU A 152 8.76 -10.37 -16.35
N LEU A 153 8.54 -9.08 -16.09
CA LEU A 153 8.59 -8.04 -17.12
C LEU A 153 9.99 -7.95 -17.74
N ALA A 154 11.05 -7.94 -16.92
CA ALA A 154 12.42 -7.94 -17.41
C ALA A 154 12.75 -9.17 -18.26
N PHE A 155 12.24 -10.34 -17.87
CA PHE A 155 12.38 -11.58 -18.64
C PHE A 155 11.67 -11.49 -20.00
N VAL A 156 10.43 -10.97 -20.04
CA VAL A 156 9.69 -10.79 -21.30
C VAL A 156 10.41 -9.81 -22.24
N LEU A 157 10.81 -8.64 -21.73
CA LEU A 157 11.52 -7.63 -22.52
C LEU A 157 12.82 -8.18 -23.11
N THR A 158 13.61 -8.90 -22.31
CA THR A 158 14.92 -9.42 -22.76
C THR A 158 14.79 -10.62 -23.69
N LYS A 159 13.96 -11.61 -23.35
CA LYS A 159 13.90 -12.89 -24.08
C LYS A 159 12.94 -12.89 -25.25
N GLN A 160 11.77 -12.23 -25.14
CA GLN A 160 10.76 -12.25 -26.20
C GLN A 160 10.88 -11.07 -27.16
N ILE A 161 11.38 -9.92 -26.71
CA ILE A 161 11.41 -8.70 -27.54
C ILE A 161 12.84 -8.40 -27.99
N LEU A 162 13.75 -8.13 -27.05
CA LEU A 162 15.08 -7.61 -27.37
C LEU A 162 15.97 -8.66 -28.05
N ALA A 163 15.95 -9.92 -27.61
CA ALA A 163 16.77 -10.97 -28.21
C ALA A 163 16.39 -11.30 -29.67
N PRO A 164 15.10 -11.45 -30.06
CA PRO A 164 14.72 -11.62 -31.46
C PRO A 164 15.04 -10.40 -32.31
N ILE A 165 14.79 -9.19 -31.81
CA ILE A 165 15.15 -7.94 -32.50
C ILE A 165 16.66 -7.89 -32.77
N ARG A 166 17.48 -8.25 -31.78
CA ARG A 166 18.94 -8.31 -31.93
C ARG A 166 19.37 -9.34 -32.97
N ARG A 167 18.75 -10.52 -33.00
CA ARG A 167 19.03 -11.55 -34.02
C ARG A 167 18.69 -11.05 -35.41
N LEU A 168 17.52 -10.44 -35.60
CA LEU A 168 17.10 -9.87 -36.87
C LEU A 168 18.02 -8.72 -37.31
N ALA A 169 18.43 -7.85 -36.38
CA ALA A 169 19.34 -6.74 -36.67
C ALA A 169 20.72 -7.25 -37.15
N LEU A 170 21.27 -8.28 -36.48
CA LEU A 170 22.54 -8.91 -36.85
C LEU A 170 22.46 -9.67 -38.19
N GLU A 171 21.34 -10.33 -38.49
CA GLU A 171 21.19 -11.07 -39.75
C GLU A 171 21.02 -10.14 -40.96
N ALA A 172 20.43 -8.97 -40.76
CA ALA A 172 20.31 -7.92 -41.77
C ALA A 172 21.58 -7.07 -41.92
N ASP A 173 22.44 -7.00 -40.91
CA ASP A 173 23.71 -6.26 -40.96
C ASP A 173 24.92 -7.20 -41.10
N ARG A 174 25.26 -7.59 -42.34
CA ARG A 174 26.39 -8.49 -42.61
C ARG A 174 27.78 -7.84 -42.48
N HIS A 175 27.93 -6.62 -41.95
CA HIS A 175 29.19 -5.86 -42.09
C HIS A 175 29.74 -5.10 -40.87
N VAL A 176 29.30 -5.31 -39.62
CA VAL A 176 29.90 -4.57 -38.48
C VAL A 176 30.04 -5.41 -37.20
N GLU A 177 31.23 -5.40 -36.58
CA GLU A 177 31.50 -6.00 -35.26
C GLU A 177 30.89 -5.17 -34.11
N PRO A 178 30.36 -5.81 -33.04
CA PRO A 178 29.61 -5.09 -32.02
C PRO A 178 30.50 -4.52 -30.90
N THR A 179 30.51 -3.19 -30.74
CA THR A 179 31.12 -2.50 -29.59
C THR A 179 30.05 -1.98 -28.62
N GLY A 180 29.85 -2.71 -27.51
CA GLY A 180 29.29 -2.16 -26.27
C GLY A 180 27.76 -2.06 -26.15
N ALA A 181 27.27 -2.28 -24.93
CA ALA A 181 25.86 -2.42 -24.54
C ALA A 181 24.96 -1.17 -24.71
N GLY A 182 25.47 -0.10 -25.33
CA GLY A 182 24.72 1.14 -25.59
C GLY A 182 24.27 1.33 -27.05
N ASP A 183 24.70 0.46 -27.97
CA ASP A 183 24.57 0.69 -29.41
C ASP A 183 23.40 -0.07 -30.07
N GLU A 184 22.59 -0.79 -29.27
CA GLU A 184 21.57 -1.71 -29.77
C GLU A 184 20.45 -1.02 -30.58
N LEU A 185 20.04 0.19 -30.17
CA LEU A 185 19.03 0.96 -30.88
C LEU A 185 19.57 1.53 -32.20
N ASN A 186 20.86 1.90 -32.23
CA ASN A 186 21.51 2.41 -33.43
C ASN A 186 21.71 1.30 -34.46
N ILE A 187 22.17 0.12 -34.03
CA ILE A 187 22.34 -1.06 -34.89
C ILE A 187 21.00 -1.44 -35.53
N LEU A 188 19.91 -1.46 -34.74
CA LEU A 188 18.57 -1.73 -35.28
C LEU A 188 18.13 -0.66 -36.30
N SER A 189 18.31 0.62 -35.97
CA SER A 189 17.94 1.74 -36.86
C SER A 189 18.71 1.69 -38.18
N GLN A 190 19.99 1.38 -38.13
CA GLN A 190 20.85 1.26 -39.30
C GLN A 190 20.51 0.04 -40.15
N SER A 191 20.23 -1.09 -39.51
CA SER A 191 19.79 -2.33 -40.16
C SER A 191 18.43 -2.16 -40.87
N VAL A 192 17.46 -1.51 -40.23
CA VAL A 192 16.16 -1.18 -40.84
C VAL A 192 16.32 -0.24 -42.04
N ARG A 193 17.18 0.78 -41.94
CA ARG A 193 17.50 1.67 -43.07
C ARG A 193 18.15 0.91 -44.24
N GLY A 194 19.02 -0.06 -43.94
CA GLY A 194 19.60 -0.96 -44.94
C GLY A 194 18.55 -1.79 -45.66
N LEU A 195 17.63 -2.42 -44.91
CA LEU A 195 16.54 -3.23 -45.47
C LEU A 195 15.59 -2.42 -46.36
N ILE A 196 15.25 -1.18 -45.97
CA ILE A 196 14.43 -0.28 -46.79
C ILE A 196 15.13 0.01 -48.12
N LYS A 197 16.43 0.35 -48.07
CA LYS A 197 17.21 0.65 -49.27
C LYS A 197 17.34 -0.57 -50.21
N ASP A 198 17.52 -1.76 -49.65
CA ASP A 198 17.59 -2.99 -50.42
C ASP A 198 16.23 -3.37 -51.04
N ALA A 199 15.13 -3.09 -50.34
CA ALA A 199 13.77 -3.28 -50.86
C ALA A 199 13.50 -2.35 -52.05
N ASP A 200 13.86 -1.08 -51.94
CA ASP A 200 13.74 -0.10 -53.05
C ASP A 200 14.55 -0.54 -54.27
N HIS A 201 15.80 -1.01 -54.06
CA HIS A 201 16.63 -1.53 -55.14
C HIS A 201 16.03 -2.78 -55.80
N LYS A 202 15.49 -3.72 -55.01
CA LYS A 202 14.84 -4.91 -55.54
C LYS A 202 13.57 -4.57 -56.31
N GLN A 203 12.78 -3.61 -55.83
CA GLN A 203 11.56 -3.17 -56.53
C GLN A 203 11.90 -2.52 -57.87
N ALA A 204 12.90 -1.63 -57.91
CA ALA A 204 13.38 -1.03 -59.16
C ALA A 204 13.93 -2.07 -60.15
N ALA A 205 14.68 -3.07 -59.65
CA ALA A 205 15.18 -4.17 -60.48
C ALA A 205 14.04 -5.05 -61.02
N LEU A 206 12.99 -5.27 -60.24
CA LEU A 206 11.82 -6.08 -60.61
C LEU A 206 10.97 -5.37 -61.66
N GLU A 207 10.81 -4.05 -61.55
CA GLU A 207 10.14 -3.21 -62.55
C GLU A 207 10.90 -3.23 -63.89
N LYS A 208 12.23 -3.05 -63.85
CA LYS A 208 13.09 -3.17 -65.04
C LYS A 208 13.02 -4.56 -65.69
N SER A 209 12.97 -5.62 -64.90
CA SER A 209 12.83 -6.99 -65.39
C SER A 209 11.47 -7.20 -66.09
N ARG A 210 10.38 -6.65 -65.52
CA ARG A 210 9.05 -6.68 -66.15
C ARG A 210 9.02 -5.94 -67.48
N GLU A 211 9.62 -4.75 -67.56
CA GLU A 211 9.72 -4.01 -68.83
C GLU A 211 10.47 -4.81 -69.90
N THR A 212 11.58 -5.43 -69.50
CA THR A 212 12.39 -6.28 -70.40
C THR A 212 11.59 -7.49 -70.90
N LEU A 213 10.82 -8.14 -70.02
CA LEU A 213 9.95 -9.25 -70.40
C LEU A 213 8.83 -8.82 -71.34
N LEU A 214 8.18 -7.68 -71.09
CA LEU A 214 7.15 -7.14 -71.98
C LEU A 214 7.72 -6.82 -73.36
N GLN A 215 8.94 -6.30 -73.43
CA GLN A 215 9.61 -6.05 -74.70
C GLN A 215 9.97 -7.35 -75.43
N ALA A 216 10.44 -8.36 -74.71
CA ALA A 216 10.72 -9.69 -75.26
C ALA A 216 9.44 -10.36 -75.79
N GLU A 217 8.32 -10.25 -75.08
CA GLU A 217 7.01 -10.78 -75.49
C GLU A 217 6.47 -10.08 -76.74
N LYS A 218 6.61 -8.74 -76.82
CA LYS A 218 6.30 -7.98 -78.04
C LYS A 218 7.16 -8.43 -79.22
N MET A 219 8.48 -8.59 -79.03
CA MET A 219 9.37 -9.07 -80.09
C MET A 219 9.03 -10.49 -80.54
N ALA A 220 8.72 -11.40 -79.60
CA ALA A 220 8.29 -12.77 -79.93
C ALA A 220 6.97 -12.78 -80.72
N SER A 221 6.02 -11.91 -80.37
CA SER A 221 4.77 -11.73 -81.11
C SER A 221 5.02 -11.19 -82.53
N VAL A 222 5.91 -10.21 -82.68
CA VAL A 222 6.34 -9.70 -83.99
C VAL A 222 7.02 -10.80 -84.81
N ALA A 223 7.91 -11.59 -84.21
CA ALA A 223 8.56 -12.71 -84.88
C ALA A 223 7.55 -13.78 -85.36
N LYS A 224 6.54 -14.09 -84.54
CA LYS A 224 5.44 -15.01 -84.90
C LYS A 224 4.61 -14.47 -86.07
N LEU A 225 4.28 -13.17 -86.05
CA LEU A 225 3.57 -12.51 -87.15
C LEU A 225 4.42 -12.47 -88.43
N ALA A 226 5.71 -12.15 -88.32
CA ALA A 226 6.64 -12.13 -89.45
C ALA A 226 6.79 -13.52 -90.08
N ALA A 227 6.88 -14.58 -89.28
CA ALA A 227 6.88 -15.96 -89.76
C ALA A 227 5.55 -16.31 -90.49
N GLY A 228 4.41 -15.90 -89.93
CA GLY A 228 3.09 -16.07 -90.57
C GLY A 228 2.93 -15.28 -91.87
N MET A 229 3.44 -14.03 -91.92
CA MET A 229 3.49 -13.21 -93.13
C MET A 229 4.41 -13.82 -94.19
N GLY A 230 5.60 -14.29 -93.81
CA GLY A 230 6.51 -14.98 -94.73
C GLY A 230 5.85 -16.20 -95.38
N HIS A 231 5.09 -16.97 -94.60
CA HIS A 231 4.38 -18.13 -95.12
C HIS A 231 3.22 -17.74 -96.06
N SER A 232 2.48 -16.70 -95.73
CA SER A 232 1.35 -16.21 -96.53
C SER A 232 1.77 -15.43 -97.79
N VAL A 233 2.96 -14.83 -97.84
CA VAL A 233 3.57 -14.23 -99.04
C VAL A 233 4.18 -15.29 -99.94
N ARG A 234 4.80 -16.35 -99.36
CA ARG A 234 5.34 -17.47 -100.13
C ARG A 234 4.26 -18.20 -100.92
N ASN A 235 3.05 -18.34 -100.40
CA ASN A 235 1.97 -19.07 -101.07
C ASN A 235 1.56 -18.49 -102.44
N PRO A 236 1.21 -17.20 -102.58
CA PRO A 236 0.89 -16.59 -103.87
C PRO A 236 2.12 -16.50 -104.77
N LEU A 237 3.32 -16.21 -104.24
CA LEU A 237 4.56 -16.25 -105.05
C LEU A 237 4.84 -17.65 -105.61
N THR A 238 4.56 -18.70 -104.84
CA THR A 238 4.64 -20.09 -105.31
C THR A 238 3.61 -20.32 -106.42
N SER A 239 2.37 -19.83 -106.25
CA SER A 239 1.34 -19.89 -107.29
C SER A 239 1.72 -19.14 -108.57
N VAL A 240 2.27 -17.92 -108.46
CA VAL A 240 2.77 -17.13 -109.59
C VAL A 240 3.92 -17.84 -110.29
N LYS A 241 4.91 -18.37 -109.54
CA LYS A 241 6.02 -19.15 -110.10
C LYS A 241 5.53 -20.39 -110.86
N ILE A 242 4.57 -21.13 -110.29
CA ILE A 242 3.96 -22.30 -110.95
C ILE A 242 3.28 -21.86 -112.24
N ARG A 243 2.41 -20.84 -112.20
CA ARG A 243 1.71 -20.32 -113.38
C ARG A 243 2.68 -19.84 -114.47
N LEU A 244 3.73 -19.11 -114.11
CA LEU A 244 4.79 -18.68 -115.05
C LEU A 244 5.49 -19.89 -115.69
N SER A 245 5.76 -20.94 -114.91
CA SER A 245 6.39 -22.18 -115.41
C SER A 245 5.47 -23.00 -116.32
N SER A 246 4.15 -22.93 -116.11
CA SER A 246 3.15 -23.53 -117.01
C SER A 246 3.03 -22.73 -118.30
N LEU A 247 3.06 -21.39 -118.22
CA LEU A 247 3.03 -20.50 -119.39
C LEU A 247 4.29 -20.68 -120.26
N HIS A 248 5.47 -20.80 -119.62
CA HIS A 248 6.72 -21.11 -120.31
C HIS A 248 6.71 -22.48 -121.00
N ARG A 249 5.97 -23.47 -120.46
CA ARG A 249 5.82 -24.80 -121.08
C ARG A 249 4.80 -24.84 -122.21
N ALA A 250 3.81 -23.94 -122.23
CA ALA A 250 2.81 -23.85 -123.29
C ALA A 250 3.26 -23.01 -124.51
N LEU A 251 4.34 -22.24 -124.37
CA LEU A 251 4.97 -21.42 -125.43
C LEU A 251 6.13 -22.15 -126.15
N LYS A 252 6.22 -23.47 -125.99
CA LYS A 252 7.22 -24.35 -126.60
C LYS A 252 6.53 -25.46 -127.37
#